data_AF-F6H2W2-F1
#
_entry.id   AF-F6H2W2-F1
#
_cell.length_a   1.000
_cell.length_b   1.000
_cell.length_c   1.000
_cell.angle_alpha   90.00
_cell.angle_beta   90.00
_cell.angle_gamma   90.00
#
_symmetry.space_group_name_H-M   'P 1'
#
loop_
_entity.id
_entity.type
_entity.pdbx_description
1 polymer ?
#
loop_
_entity_poly.entity_id
_entity_poly.type
_entity_poly.pdbx_seq_one_letter_code
_entity_poly.pdbx_strand_id
1 'polypeptide(L)'
;MKMQVQDNPSGDFPNMFCHISKGSWTLSHQDHGWQVSDCTAEGLKCCLLLPLLPPEIVGQQLQPQRLYDAVNILLSFQFSSLGASKSIKMVGAS
;
A
#
# COMPACT_ATOMS: atom_id res chain seq x y z
N MET A 1 10.28 3.83 -7.95
CA MET A 1 10.03 2.67 -7.05
C MET A 1 9.07 1.66 -7.69
N LYS A 2 9.62 0.55 -8.21
CA LYS A 2 8.84 -0.57 -8.79
C LYS A 2 8.37 -1.61 -7.77
N MET A 3 8.76 -1.47 -6.50
CA MET A 3 8.55 -2.49 -5.44
C MET A 3 7.17 -2.46 -4.77
N GLN A 4 6.32 -1.46 -5.06
CA GLN A 4 4.97 -1.42 -4.49
C GLN A 4 4.07 -2.38 -5.25
N VAL A 5 3.26 -3.16 -4.53
CA VAL A 5 2.25 -4.05 -5.10
C VAL A 5 1.14 -3.22 -5.74
N GLN A 6 0.82 -3.48 -7.01
CA GLN A 6 -0.15 -2.69 -7.78
C GLN A 6 -1.54 -3.33 -7.82
N ASP A 7 -1.63 -4.63 -7.58
CA ASP A 7 -2.84 -5.42 -7.70
C ASP A 7 -3.01 -6.34 -6.48
N ASN A 8 -4.26 -6.61 -6.12
CA ASN A 8 -4.55 -7.64 -5.12
C ASN A 8 -4.34 -9.04 -5.73
N PRO A 9 -4.23 -10.09 -4.89
CA PRO A 9 -4.15 -11.45 -5.40
C PRO A 9 -5.39 -11.78 -6.23
N SER A 10 -5.21 -12.54 -7.31
CA SER A 10 -6.29 -12.99 -8.18
C SER A 10 -7.27 -13.92 -7.45
N GLY A 11 -8.51 -13.96 -7.93
CA GLY A 11 -9.56 -14.82 -7.37
C GLY A 11 -10.20 -14.26 -6.10
N ASP A 12 -10.88 -15.12 -5.35
CA ASP A 12 -11.58 -14.76 -4.12
C ASP A 12 -10.63 -14.78 -2.91
N PHE A 13 -9.62 -13.93 -2.96
CA PHE A 13 -8.57 -13.87 -1.94
C PHE A 13 -9.09 -13.64 -0.50
N PRO A 14 -10.20 -12.92 -0.23
CA PRO A 14 -10.76 -12.82 1.12
C PRO A 14 -11.16 -14.19 1.69
N ASN A 15 -11.71 -15.07 0.86
CA ASN A 15 -12.07 -16.44 1.25
C ASN A 15 -10.85 -17.39 1.34
N MET A 16 -9.70 -16.97 0.85
CA MET A 16 -8.42 -17.68 1.00
C MET A 16 -7.64 -17.26 2.26
N PHE A 17 -8.30 -16.55 3.19
CA PHE A 17 -7.67 -15.95 4.38
C PHE A 17 -6.56 -14.94 4.04
N CYS A 18 -6.53 -14.46 2.80
CA CYS A 18 -5.65 -13.38 2.39
C CYS A 18 -6.34 -12.04 2.67
N HIS A 19 -5.52 -11.06 3.02
CA HIS A 19 -5.97 -9.68 3.18
C HIS A 19 -5.55 -8.86 1.95
N ILE A 20 -6.11 -7.66 1.76
CA ILE A 20 -5.73 -6.78 0.65
C ILE A 20 -4.21 -6.49 0.67
N SER A 21 -3.59 -6.47 -0.50
CA SER A 21 -2.14 -6.26 -0.68
C SER A 21 -1.80 -5.13 -1.67
N LYS A 22 -2.75 -4.68 -2.50
CA LYS A 22 -2.59 -3.50 -3.37
C LYS A 22 -2.22 -2.25 -2.57
N GLY A 23 -1.07 -1.66 -2.89
CA GLY A 23 -0.53 -0.49 -2.23
C GLY A 23 0.56 -0.81 -1.19
N SER A 24 0.78 -2.08 -0.88
CA SER A 24 1.80 -2.49 0.09
C SER A 24 3.21 -2.51 -0.50
N TRP A 25 4.21 -2.45 0.39
CA TRP A 25 5.58 -2.82 0.06
C TRP A 25 5.94 -4.11 0.78
N THR A 26 6.48 -5.08 0.04
CA THR A 26 6.92 -6.37 0.57
C THR A 26 8.41 -6.31 0.96
N LEU A 27 8.83 -7.24 1.82
CA LEU A 27 10.19 -7.29 2.36
C LEU A 27 11.27 -7.56 1.30
N SER A 28 11.03 -8.49 0.37
CA SER A 28 12.08 -9.02 -0.50
C SER A 28 11.81 -8.89 -2.00
N HIS A 29 10.61 -9.15 -2.50
CA HIS A 29 10.11 -8.88 -3.88
C HIS A 29 8.57 -9.03 -3.89
N GLN A 30 7.87 -8.52 -4.92
CA GLN A 30 6.40 -8.56 -5.02
C GLN A 30 5.81 -9.99 -4.91
N ASP A 31 6.59 -11.02 -5.23
CA ASP A 31 6.15 -12.41 -5.35
C ASP A 31 5.73 -13.06 -4.03
N HIS A 32 6.16 -12.53 -2.89
CA HIS A 32 5.75 -13.08 -1.60
C HIS A 32 4.33 -12.64 -1.19
N GLY A 33 3.75 -11.61 -1.84
CA GLY A 33 2.35 -11.19 -1.72
C GLY A 33 1.86 -10.77 -0.32
N TRP A 34 2.62 -11.08 0.72
CA TRP A 34 2.27 -10.85 2.12
C TRP A 34 2.67 -9.43 2.50
N GLN A 35 1.66 -8.60 2.65
CA GLN A 35 1.83 -7.24 3.12
C GLN A 35 2.44 -7.23 4.53
N VAL A 36 3.45 -6.39 4.72
CA VAL A 36 4.06 -6.12 6.03
C VAL A 36 3.82 -4.64 6.33
N SER A 37 3.19 -4.35 7.47
CA SER A 37 2.86 -2.98 7.89
C SER A 37 4.08 -2.08 7.91
N ASP A 38 5.18 -2.58 8.48
CA ASP A 38 6.40 -1.81 8.73
C ASP A 38 7.07 -1.41 7.41
N CYS A 39 7.17 -2.37 6.47
CA CYS A 39 7.71 -2.12 5.14
C CYS A 39 6.85 -1.12 4.35
N THR A 40 5.52 -1.21 4.50
CA THR A 40 4.58 -0.30 3.85
C THR A 40 4.68 1.12 4.43
N ALA A 41 4.81 1.25 5.75
CA ALA A 41 4.99 2.54 6.43
C ALA A 41 6.31 3.21 6.03
N GLU A 42 7.42 2.47 6.02
CA GLU A 42 8.73 3.01 5.59
C GLU A 42 8.73 3.37 4.10
N GLY A 43 8.13 2.54 3.25
CA GLY A 43 7.95 2.84 1.82
C GLY A 43 7.15 4.12 1.59
N LEU A 44 6.04 4.30 2.30
CA LEU A 44 5.23 5.52 2.24
C LEU A 44 6.01 6.74 2.74
N LYS A 45 6.71 6.62 3.85
CA LYS A 45 7.54 7.69 4.41
C LYS A 45 8.62 8.14 3.42
N CYS A 46 9.31 7.20 2.79
CA CYS A 46 10.28 7.51 1.74
C CYS A 46 9.62 8.24 0.56
N CYS A 47 8.44 7.80 0.12
CA CYS A 47 7.72 8.47 -0.97
C CYS A 47 7.30 9.92 -0.64
N LEU A 48 7.08 10.24 0.64
CA LEU A 48 6.74 11.59 1.10
C LEU A 48 7.97 12.49 1.30
N LEU A 49 9.12 11.90 1.65
CA LEU A 49 10.35 12.62 1.93
C LEU A 49 11.22 12.86 0.69
N LEU A 50 11.27 11.89 -0.24
CA LEU A 50 12.05 12.00 -1.47
C LEU A 50 11.73 13.27 -2.29
N PRO A 51 10.46 13.72 -2.44
CA PRO A 51 10.13 14.99 -3.10
C PRO A 51 10.83 16.25 -2.56
N LEU A 52 11.38 16.20 -1.35
CA LEU A 52 12.10 17.31 -0.73
C LEU A 52 13.56 17.41 -1.21
N LEU A 53 14.06 16.40 -1.92
CA LEU A 53 15.38 16.40 -2.53
C LEU A 53 15.32 17.01 -3.95
N PRO A 54 16.47 17.46 -4.50
CA PRO A 54 16.54 17.96 -5.86
C PRO A 54 15.96 16.98 -6.89
N PRO A 55 15.13 17.44 -7.86
CA PRO A 55 14.44 16.59 -8.83
C PRO A 55 15.37 15.68 -9.65
N GLU A 56 16.62 16.12 -9.86
CA GLU A 56 17.65 15.39 -10.60
C GLU A 56 18.05 14.07 -9.91
N ILE A 57 17.81 13.97 -8.58
CA ILE A 57 18.16 12.81 -7.75
C ILE A 57 16.97 11.86 -7.61
N VAL A 58 15.75 12.40 -7.50
CA VAL A 58 14.54 11.66 -7.09
C VAL A 58 13.92 10.88 -8.25
N GLY A 59 14.15 11.33 -9.48
CA GLY A 59 13.51 10.76 -10.66
C GLY A 59 11.98 10.98 -10.65
N GLN A 60 11.25 10.09 -11.32
CA GLN A 60 9.80 10.25 -11.47
C GLN A 60 9.07 10.07 -10.14
N GLN A 61 8.26 11.07 -9.77
CA GLN A 61 7.41 11.00 -8.59
C GLN A 61 6.32 9.93 -8.72
N LEU A 62 5.92 9.38 -7.57
CA LEU A 62 4.81 8.45 -7.47
C LEU A 62 3.49 9.17 -7.79
N GLN A 63 2.58 8.51 -8.50
CA GLN A 63 1.22 9.03 -8.67
C GLN A 63 0.50 9.10 -7.32
N PRO A 64 -0.29 10.16 -7.04
CA PRO A 64 -1.01 10.31 -5.76
C PRO A 64 -1.87 9.09 -5.39
N GLN A 65 -2.51 8.44 -6.37
CA GLN A 65 -3.32 7.24 -6.13
C GLN A 65 -2.54 6.13 -5.43
N ARG A 66 -1.25 5.98 -5.74
CA ARG A 66 -0.41 4.96 -5.13
C ARG A 66 -0.07 5.26 -3.67
N LEU A 67 -0.10 6.54 -3.26
CA LEU A 67 0.02 6.92 -1.86
C LEU A 67 -1.29 6.59 -1.11
N TYR A 68 -2.44 6.86 -1.72
CA TYR A 68 -3.74 6.51 -1.13
C TYR A 68 -3.90 5.00 -0.95
N ASP A 69 -3.47 4.20 -1.93
CA ASP A 69 -3.50 2.74 -1.83
C ASP A 69 -2.64 2.24 -0.63
N ALA A 70 -1.48 2.86 -0.39
CA ALA A 70 -0.63 2.53 0.76
C ALA A 70 -1.28 2.89 2.10
N VAL A 71 -1.89 4.08 2.19
CA VAL A 71 -2.62 4.53 3.39
C VAL A 71 -3.80 3.61 3.66
N ASN A 72 -4.54 3.21 2.62
CA ASN A 72 -5.68 2.30 2.76
C ASN A 72 -5.26 0.95 3.37
N ILE A 73 -4.11 0.39 2.98
CA ILE A 73 -3.60 -0.83 3.60
C ILE A 73 -3.22 -0.61 5.07
N LEU A 74 -2.47 0.45 5.38
CA LEU A 74 -2.08 0.73 6.76
C LEU A 74 -3.30 0.88 7.68
N LEU A 75 -4.33 1.57 7.22
CA LEU A 75 -5.57 1.74 7.97
C LEU A 75 -6.35 0.42 8.12
N SER A 76 -6.41 -0.41 7.07
CA SER A 76 -7.14 -1.69 7.14
C SER A 76 -6.62 -2.66 8.20
N PHE A 77 -5.32 -2.62 8.53
CA PHE A 77 -4.78 -3.37 9.68
C PHE A 77 -5.31 -2.87 11.02
N GLN A 78 -5.50 -1.56 11.17
CA GLN A 78 -6.02 -0.98 12.40
C GLN A 78 -7.51 -1.33 12.59
N PHE A 79 -8.32 -1.23 11.53
CA PHE A 79 -9.75 -1.53 11.60
C PHE A 79 -10.06 -3.02 11.82
N SER A 80 -9.23 -3.93 11.30
CA SER A 80 -9.33 -5.35 11.62
C SER A 80 -8.97 -5.66 13.07
N SER A 81 -7.96 -4.98 13.64
CA SER A 81 -7.55 -5.16 15.05
C SER A 81 -8.53 -4.56 16.07
N LEU A 82 -9.27 -3.50 15.70
CA LEU A 82 -10.24 -2.79 16.55
C LEU A 82 -11.66 -3.40 16.51
N GLY A 83 -11.87 -4.53 15.83
CA GLY A 83 -13.18 -5.21 15.76
C GLY A 83 -14.20 -4.55 14.83
N ALA A 84 -13.82 -3.52 14.06
CA ALA A 84 -14.68 -2.87 13.09
C ALA A 84 -14.37 -3.41 11.68
N SER A 85 -14.90 -4.59 11.37
CA SER A 85 -14.82 -5.18 10.03
C SER A 85 -15.73 -4.43 9.05
N LYS A 86 -15.24 -3.33 8.48
CA LYS A 86 -15.80 -2.71 7.27
C LYS A 86 -14.66 -2.20 6.39
N SER A 87 -14.53 -2.78 5.20
CA SER A 87 -13.72 -2.21 4.12
C SER A 87 -14.11 -0.75 3.92
N ILE A 88 -13.17 0.16 4.11
CA ILE A 88 -13.40 1.57 3.87
C ILE A 88 -13.53 1.76 2.35
N LYS A 89 -14.75 1.95 1.85
CA LYS A 89 -14.96 2.65 0.58
C LYS A 89 -14.71 4.13 0.85
N MET A 90 -13.46 4.57 0.73
CA MET A 90 -13.15 5.99 0.69
C MET A 90 -13.75 6.54 -0.61
N VAL A 91 -14.76 7.40 -0.46
CA VAL A 91 -15.39 8.16 -1.54
C VAL A 91 -14.31 8.94 -2.29
N GLY A 92 -14.21 8.71 -3.59
CA GLY A 92 -13.19 9.35 -4.43
C GLY A 92 -13.29 8.92 -5.89
N ALA A 93 -14.49 9.00 -6.46
CA ALA A 93 -14.68 9.01 -7.91
C ALA A 93 -15.68 10.12 -8.25
N SER A 94 -15.15 11.27 -8.66
CA SER A 94 -15.82 12.24 -9.51
C SER A 94 -14.84 12.64 -10.59
#